data_AF-A0A0Q5KVS5-F1
#
_entry.id   AF-A0A0Q5KVS5-F1
#
_cell.length_a   1.000
_cell.length_b   1.000
_cell.length_c   1.000
_cell.angle_alpha   90.00
_cell.angle_beta   90.00
_cell.angle_gamma   90.00
#
_symmetry.space_group_name_H-M   'P 1'
#
loop_
_entity.id
_entity.type
_entity.pdbx_description
1 polymer ?
#
loop_
_entity_poly.entity_id
_entity_poly.type
_entity_poly.pdbx_seq_one_letter_code
_entity_poly.pdbx_strand_id
1 'polypeptide(L)'
;MPTPRRAAVQWAMRPPLTALAILALGSAVLTSCLQKSLDWYIPADAHEYVDLCVQDIGPDCEALQPTMRTLGRDISVLTTNGDTTEAFMAYARARGLTLEQFLASPLRERYARANIFPVDRFTTGTFTALDGAAHTFVCPDEWSCVMDGDITLNHSMDRKRTGTVYRASRVIFP
;
A
#
# COMPACT_ATOMS: atom_id res chain seq x y z
N MET A 1 27.58 27.74 -76.24
CA MET A 1 27.17 26.84 -77.35
C MET A 1 27.14 25.41 -76.82
N PRO A 2 26.01 24.69 -76.94
CA PRO A 2 25.84 23.34 -76.38
C PRO A 2 25.95 22.21 -77.43
N THR A 3 25.97 20.96 -76.93
CA THR A 3 25.70 19.64 -77.56
C THR A 3 26.85 18.89 -78.27
N PRO A 4 26.77 17.54 -78.48
CA PRO A 4 26.22 16.44 -77.62
C PRO A 4 27.01 15.09 -77.74
N ARG A 5 26.43 14.01 -77.14
CA ARG A 5 26.57 12.54 -77.39
C ARG A 5 27.64 11.84 -76.53
N ARG A 6 27.47 10.62 -76.01
CA ARG A 6 26.53 9.47 -76.07
C ARG A 6 27.11 8.49 -75.01
N ALA A 7 26.51 7.44 -74.46
CA ALA A 7 25.28 6.69 -74.55
C ALA A 7 25.24 5.83 -73.25
N ALA A 8 24.07 5.62 -72.67
CA ALA A 8 23.44 4.31 -72.43
C ALA A 8 24.29 3.25 -71.69
N VAL A 9 23.73 2.71 -70.59
CA VAL A 9 23.23 1.33 -70.52
C VAL A 9 22.54 1.13 -69.17
N GLN A 10 21.36 0.52 -69.24
CA GLN A 10 20.49 0.05 -68.16
C GLN A 10 21.24 -0.82 -67.16
N TRP A 11 20.76 -0.95 -65.92
CA TRP A 11 20.37 -2.25 -65.33
C TRP A 11 19.56 -1.94 -64.06
N ALA A 12 18.32 -2.41 -64.07
CA ALA A 12 17.44 -2.41 -62.91
C ALA A 12 18.00 -3.37 -61.85
N MET A 13 18.14 -2.90 -60.62
CA MET A 13 18.14 -3.78 -59.45
C MET A 13 17.30 -3.12 -58.36
N ARG A 14 16.07 -3.59 -58.26
CA ARG A 14 15.26 -3.50 -57.04
C ARG A 14 15.94 -4.39 -55.99
N PRO A 15 16.35 -3.88 -54.81
CA PRO A 15 16.45 -4.73 -53.65
C PRO A 15 15.04 -5.01 -53.10
N PRO A 16 14.82 -6.22 -52.56
CA PRO A 16 13.52 -6.82 -52.39
C PRO A 16 12.76 -6.33 -51.15
N LEU A 17 11.43 -6.27 -51.30
CA LEU A 17 10.44 -6.16 -50.22
C LEU A 17 10.46 -7.45 -49.37
N THR A 18 11.51 -7.67 -48.58
CA THR A 18 11.57 -8.80 -47.62
C THR A 18 12.46 -8.45 -46.41
N ALA A 19 12.21 -7.29 -45.81
CA ALA A 19 12.70 -6.97 -44.45
C ALA A 19 11.56 -6.43 -43.57
N LEU A 20 10.36 -6.97 -43.76
CA LEU A 20 9.18 -6.73 -42.93
C LEU A 20 8.69 -8.09 -42.40
N ALA A 21 9.52 -8.75 -41.60
CA ALA A 21 9.10 -9.90 -40.83
C ALA A 21 9.93 -9.95 -39.54
N ILE A 22 9.23 -10.05 -38.42
CA ILE A 22 9.76 -10.29 -37.06
C ILE A 22 10.25 -9.01 -36.34
N LEU A 23 9.33 -8.07 -36.09
CA LEU A 23 9.40 -7.23 -34.91
C LEU A 23 8.07 -7.33 -34.17
N ALA A 24 8.14 -8.10 -33.09
CA ALA A 24 7.26 -8.05 -31.93
C ALA A 24 5.78 -8.39 -32.14
N LEU A 25 5.50 -9.68 -32.40
CA LEU A 25 4.48 -10.37 -31.60
C LEU A 25 4.88 -10.31 -30.12
N GLY A 26 4.55 -9.20 -29.46
CA GLY A 26 4.81 -8.96 -28.04
C GLY A 26 3.87 -7.90 -27.45
N SER A 27 2.79 -7.58 -28.17
CA SER A 27 1.79 -6.58 -27.74
C SER A 27 0.55 -7.22 -27.11
N ALA A 28 0.63 -8.49 -26.75
CA ALA A 28 -0.39 -9.17 -25.95
C ALA A 28 0.29 -9.63 -24.65
N VAL A 29 -0.07 -9.02 -23.52
CA VAL A 29 -0.19 -9.59 -22.15
C VAL A 29 0.12 -8.59 -21.01
N LEU A 30 0.81 -7.46 -21.22
CA LEU A 30 1.22 -6.62 -20.07
C LEU A 30 0.40 -5.36 -19.73
N THR A 31 -0.68 -5.04 -20.44
CA THR A 31 -1.57 -3.92 -20.07
C THR A 31 -2.82 -4.33 -19.29
N SER A 32 -2.90 -5.60 -18.87
CA SER A 32 -3.91 -6.08 -17.91
C SER A 32 -3.44 -6.03 -16.46
N CYS A 33 -2.38 -5.26 -16.15
CA CYS A 33 -2.18 -4.77 -14.78
C CYS A 33 -3.26 -3.71 -14.50
N LEU A 34 -4.46 -4.24 -14.27
CA LEU A 34 -5.55 -3.68 -13.51
C LEU A 34 -5.05 -2.49 -12.68
N GLN A 35 -5.34 -1.27 -13.15
CA GLN A 35 -5.81 -0.23 -12.24
C GLN A 35 -7.08 -0.79 -11.62
N LYS A 36 -6.94 -1.70 -10.65
CA LYS A 36 -7.96 -1.88 -9.63
C LYS A 36 -7.94 -0.55 -8.91
N SER A 37 -8.81 0.37 -9.31
CA SER A 37 -9.21 1.41 -8.39
C SER A 37 -9.61 0.67 -7.11
N LEU A 38 -8.92 0.99 -6.03
CA LEU A 38 -9.01 0.29 -4.74
C LEU A 38 -10.43 0.36 -4.14
N ASP A 39 -11.33 1.11 -4.77
CA ASP A 39 -12.72 1.35 -4.37
C ASP A 39 -13.59 0.08 -4.27
N TRP A 40 -13.21 -1.05 -4.88
CA TRP A 40 -14.02 -2.28 -4.85
C TRP A 40 -13.31 -3.52 -4.31
N TYR A 41 -12.01 -3.44 -4.03
CA TYR A 41 -11.27 -4.58 -3.52
C TYR A 41 -11.24 -4.54 -1.99
N ILE A 42 -11.95 -5.47 -1.35
CA ILE A 42 -11.86 -5.69 0.09
C ILE A 42 -10.75 -6.72 0.32
N PRO A 43 -9.64 -6.37 0.99
CA PRO A 43 -8.57 -7.31 1.27
C PRO A 43 -9.05 -8.46 2.16
N ALA A 44 -8.49 -9.64 1.94
CA ALA A 44 -8.86 -10.86 2.63
C ALA A 44 -8.40 -10.87 4.10
N ASP A 45 -7.28 -10.21 4.40
CA ASP A 45 -6.70 -10.11 5.73
C ASP A 45 -5.78 -8.89 5.83
N ALA A 46 -5.28 -8.63 7.05
CA ALA A 46 -4.43 -7.47 7.33
C ALA A 46 -3.11 -7.48 6.54
N HIS A 47 -2.53 -8.65 6.26
CA HIS A 47 -1.32 -8.74 5.44
C HIS A 47 -1.62 -8.31 4.02
N GLU A 48 -2.71 -8.80 3.43
CA GLU A 48 -3.09 -8.41 2.07
C GLU A 48 -3.42 -6.91 1.99
N TYR A 49 -4.09 -6.34 2.98
CA TYR A 49 -4.35 -4.90 3.02
C TYR A 49 -3.03 -4.10 2.93
N VAL A 50 -2.03 -4.49 3.71
CA VAL A 50 -0.73 -3.78 3.77
C VAL A 50 0.21 -4.11 2.62
N ASP A 51 0.08 -5.28 1.99
CA ASP A 51 0.74 -5.58 0.73
C ASP A 51 0.14 -4.76 -0.44
N LEU A 52 -1.16 -4.45 -0.37
CA LEU A 52 -1.85 -3.62 -1.36
C LEU A 52 -1.66 -2.12 -1.14
N CYS A 53 -1.16 -1.70 0.02
CA CYS A 53 -0.79 -0.30 0.29
C CYS A 53 0.27 0.28 -0.66
N VAL A 54 0.87 -0.55 -1.51
CA VAL A 54 1.90 -0.15 -2.48
C VAL A 54 1.36 0.82 -3.55
N GLN A 55 0.05 1.02 -3.67
CA GLN A 55 -0.53 1.80 -4.77
C GLN A 55 -0.92 3.25 -4.47
N ASP A 56 -1.32 3.66 -3.24
CA ASP A 56 -1.60 5.10 -2.93
C ASP A 56 -2.01 5.41 -1.46
N ILE A 57 -1.27 5.00 -0.41
CA ILE A 57 -1.74 5.25 0.97
C ILE A 57 -0.60 5.58 1.96
N GLY A 58 -0.31 6.88 2.11
CA GLY A 58 0.19 7.59 3.31
C GLY A 58 1.37 7.03 4.14
N PRO A 59 2.00 7.87 4.99
CA PRO A 59 3.08 7.42 5.88
C PRO A 59 2.66 6.38 6.92
N ASP A 60 1.36 6.25 7.18
CA ASP A 60 0.78 5.23 8.06
C ASP A 60 1.11 3.82 7.57
N CYS A 61 0.85 3.54 6.29
CA CYS A 61 1.06 2.19 5.78
C CYS A 61 2.55 1.86 5.56
N GLU A 62 3.34 2.85 5.12
CA GLU A 62 4.79 2.70 5.03
C GLU A 62 5.42 2.39 6.41
N ALA A 63 4.85 2.96 7.48
CA ALA A 63 5.33 2.70 8.83
C ALA A 63 5.00 1.28 9.32
N LEU A 64 3.82 0.75 8.98
CA LEU A 64 3.33 -0.57 9.43
C LEU A 64 3.98 -1.74 8.69
N GLN A 65 4.21 -1.59 7.39
CA GLN A 65 4.55 -2.71 6.48
C GLN A 65 5.79 -3.53 6.92
N PRO A 66 6.92 -2.93 7.34
CA PRO A 66 8.10 -3.71 7.71
C PRO A 66 7.85 -4.65 8.90
N THR A 67 7.12 -4.18 9.91
CA THR A 67 6.82 -4.98 11.10
C THR A 67 5.82 -6.09 10.76
N MET A 68 4.77 -5.77 10.01
CA MET A 68 3.74 -6.76 9.66
C MET A 68 4.27 -7.96 8.89
N ARG A 69 5.20 -7.75 7.95
CA ARG A 69 5.86 -8.83 7.19
C ARG A 69 6.57 -9.87 8.05
N THR A 70 6.85 -9.55 9.32
CA THR A 70 7.51 -10.47 10.27
C THR A 70 6.54 -11.25 11.16
N LEU A 71 5.25 -10.94 11.11
CA LEU A 71 4.23 -11.48 12.00
C LEU A 71 3.40 -12.58 11.33
N GLY A 72 2.72 -13.39 12.15
CA GLY A 72 1.69 -14.33 11.70
C GLY A 72 0.43 -13.63 11.17
N ARG A 73 -0.55 -14.42 10.72
CA ARG A 73 -1.79 -13.90 10.10
C ARG A 73 -2.87 -13.47 11.10
N ASP A 74 -2.78 -13.90 12.35
CA ASP A 74 -3.79 -13.64 13.38
C ASP A 74 -3.50 -12.33 14.12
N ILE A 75 -3.49 -11.21 13.38
CA ILE A 75 -3.20 -9.88 13.92
C ILE A 75 -4.26 -8.85 13.55
N SER A 76 -4.56 -7.94 14.48
CA SER A 76 -5.39 -6.78 14.24
C SER A 76 -4.51 -5.55 14.09
N VAL A 77 -4.80 -4.72 13.09
CA VAL A 77 -4.01 -3.54 12.75
C VAL A 77 -4.91 -2.32 12.77
N LEU A 78 -4.45 -1.27 13.44
CA LEU A 78 -5.06 0.04 13.43
C LEU A 78 -4.39 0.87 12.32
N THR A 79 -5.22 1.41 11.43
CA THR A 79 -4.81 2.38 10.41
C THR A 79 -5.81 3.52 10.41
N THR A 80 -5.57 4.58 9.65
CA THR A 80 -6.44 5.75 9.57
C THR A 80 -6.92 6.02 8.16
N ASN A 81 -8.04 6.73 8.05
CA ASN A 81 -8.57 7.16 6.76
C ASN A 81 -7.94 8.46 6.30
N GLY A 82 -7.68 8.55 4.99
CA GLY A 82 -7.27 9.79 4.33
C GLY A 82 -5.77 10.08 4.48
N ASP A 83 -5.42 11.31 4.15
CA ASP A 83 -4.03 11.76 4.20
C ASP A 83 -3.58 12.02 5.64
N THR A 84 -2.65 11.19 6.10
CA THR A 84 -2.06 11.25 7.45
C THR A 84 -0.76 12.04 7.49
N THR A 85 -0.33 12.59 6.36
CA THR A 85 0.99 13.23 6.19
C THR A 85 1.23 14.33 7.21
N GLU A 86 0.27 15.23 7.44
CA GLU A 86 0.47 16.31 8.41
C GLU A 86 0.61 15.79 9.84
N ALA A 87 -0.15 14.78 10.24
CA ALA A 87 -0.04 14.19 11.59
C ALA A 87 1.34 13.56 11.81
N PHE A 88 1.85 12.83 10.82
CA PHE A 88 3.19 12.26 10.87
C PHE A 88 4.29 13.31 10.81
N MET A 89 4.13 14.34 9.97
CA MET A 89 5.08 15.46 9.93
C MET A 89 5.11 16.21 11.26
N ALA A 90 3.96 16.49 11.88
CA ALA A 90 3.89 17.12 13.19
C ALA A 90 4.59 16.28 14.26
N TYR A 91 4.34 14.97 14.27
CA TYR A 91 4.97 14.04 15.20
C TYR A 91 6.49 13.95 15.03
N ALA A 92 6.97 13.92 13.77
CA ALA A 92 8.39 13.92 13.42
C ALA A 92 9.07 15.24 13.79
N ARG A 93 8.47 16.39 13.44
CA ARG A 93 8.98 17.74 13.76
C ARG A 93 9.12 17.95 15.26
N ALA A 94 8.16 17.48 16.06
CA ALA A 94 8.23 17.54 17.53
C ALA A 94 9.44 16.79 18.11
N ARG A 95 10.08 15.91 17.33
CA ARG A 95 11.28 15.14 17.68
C ARG A 95 12.52 15.60 16.91
N GLY A 96 12.44 16.71 16.19
CA GLY A 96 13.54 17.24 15.39
C GLY A 96 13.85 16.42 14.13
N LEU A 97 12.86 15.68 13.60
CA LEU A 97 13.01 14.84 12.42
C LEU A 97 12.16 15.34 11.25
N THR A 98 12.60 15.05 10.03
CA THR A 98 11.73 15.06 8.84
C THR A 98 10.87 13.78 8.80
N LEU A 99 9.86 13.76 7.92
CA LEU A 99 9.05 12.56 7.71
C LEU A 99 9.91 11.37 7.25
N GLU A 100 10.79 11.60 6.28
CA GLU A 100 11.74 10.59 5.78
C GLU A 100 12.64 10.06 6.89
N GLN A 101 13.18 10.94 7.73
CA GLN A 101 13.99 10.55 8.87
C GLN A 101 13.19 9.74 9.90
N PHE A 102 11.93 10.10 10.16
CA PHE A 102 11.05 9.31 11.00
C PHE A 102 10.86 7.89 10.43
N LEU A 103 10.54 7.77 9.14
CA LEU A 103 10.33 6.48 8.46
C LEU A 103 11.60 5.63 8.41
N ALA A 104 12.79 6.25 8.41
CA ALA A 104 14.07 5.54 8.51
C ALA A 104 14.50 5.22 9.95
N SER A 105 13.79 5.73 10.97
CA SER A 105 14.20 5.63 12.37
C SER A 105 13.58 4.45 13.11
N PRO A 106 14.09 4.10 14.31
CA PRO A 106 13.42 3.16 15.23
C PRO A 106 12.03 3.62 15.68
N LEU A 107 11.67 4.91 15.52
CA LEU A 107 10.33 5.38 15.85
C LEU A 107 9.28 4.82 14.90
N ARG A 108 9.64 4.48 13.66
CA ARG A 108 8.76 3.77 12.74
C ARG A 108 8.31 2.44 13.34
N GLU A 109 9.25 1.66 13.86
CA GLU A 109 8.93 0.36 14.48
C GLU A 109 8.08 0.54 15.73
N ARG A 110 8.38 1.55 16.57
CA ARG A 110 7.55 1.85 17.74
C ARG A 110 6.12 2.20 17.37
N TYR A 111 5.94 3.02 16.33
CA TYR A 111 4.63 3.33 15.78
C TYR A 111 3.90 2.06 15.35
N ALA A 112 4.56 1.20 14.57
CA ALA A 112 3.95 -0.03 14.11
C ALA A 112 3.54 -0.95 15.28
N ARG A 113 4.39 -1.11 16.28
CA ARG A 113 4.10 -1.94 17.45
C ARG A 113 2.97 -1.41 18.32
N ALA A 114 2.78 -0.10 18.40
CA ALA A 114 1.65 0.51 19.11
C ALA A 114 0.30 0.32 18.39
N ASN A 115 0.34 0.04 17.08
CA ASN A 115 -0.86 -0.07 16.23
C ASN A 115 -1.17 -1.49 15.76
N ILE A 116 -0.39 -2.49 16.20
CA ILE A 116 -0.59 -3.90 15.88
C ILE A 116 -0.89 -4.67 17.16
N PHE A 117 -1.92 -5.51 17.11
CA PHE A 117 -2.39 -6.32 18.22
C PHE A 117 -2.34 -7.80 17.82
N PRO A 118 -1.82 -8.70 18.68
CA PRO A 118 -1.71 -10.13 18.40
C PRO A 118 -3.03 -10.87 18.64
N VAL A 119 -4.12 -10.35 18.05
CA VAL A 119 -5.47 -10.95 18.08
C VAL A 119 -6.11 -10.85 16.71
N ASP A 120 -6.91 -11.84 16.34
CA ASP A 120 -7.67 -11.84 15.09
C ASP A 120 -8.60 -10.61 14.98
N ARG A 121 -9.36 -10.36 16.05
CA ARG A 121 -10.39 -9.32 16.11
C ARG A 121 -10.56 -8.79 17.54
N PHE A 122 -11.05 -7.57 17.65
CA PHE A 122 -11.46 -7.01 18.93
C PHE A 122 -12.87 -7.44 19.30
N THR A 123 -13.05 -7.69 20.60
CA THR A 123 -14.35 -7.76 21.26
C THR A 123 -14.36 -6.74 22.39
N THR A 124 -15.46 -6.63 23.14
CA THR A 124 -15.43 -5.78 24.34
C THR A 124 -14.47 -6.37 25.37
N GLY A 125 -13.45 -5.61 25.80
CA GLY A 125 -12.41 -6.07 26.71
C GLY A 125 -11.15 -5.22 26.66
N THR A 126 -10.08 -5.70 27.29
CA THR A 126 -8.76 -5.07 27.26
C THR A 126 -7.81 -5.90 26.40
N PHE A 127 -7.12 -5.25 25.46
CA PHE A 127 -6.16 -5.88 24.57
C PHE A 127 -4.83 -5.15 24.63
N THR A 128 -3.74 -5.90 24.47
CA THR A 128 -2.39 -5.37 24.53
C THR A 128 -1.80 -5.28 23.13
N ALA A 129 -1.32 -4.10 22.75
CA ALA A 129 -0.58 -3.89 21.51
C ALA A 129 0.81 -4.53 21.60
N LEU A 130 1.51 -4.69 20.48
CA LEU A 130 2.84 -5.30 20.45
C LEU A 130 3.91 -4.51 21.20
N ASP A 131 3.70 -3.22 21.48
CA ASP A 131 4.58 -2.41 22.33
C ASP A 131 4.38 -2.65 23.84
N GLY A 132 3.34 -3.41 24.21
CA GLY A 132 2.98 -3.71 25.60
C GLY A 132 1.93 -2.77 26.20
N ALA A 133 1.48 -1.74 25.47
CA ALA A 133 0.42 -0.86 25.93
C ALA A 133 -0.93 -1.58 25.94
N ALA A 134 -1.69 -1.44 27.03
CA ALA A 134 -3.02 -2.01 27.17
C ALA A 134 -4.08 -0.96 26.83
N HIS A 135 -5.03 -1.34 25.98
CA HIS A 135 -6.12 -0.50 25.50
C HIS A 135 -7.46 -1.15 25.81
N THR A 136 -8.45 -0.33 26.16
CA THR A 136 -9.81 -0.82 26.45
C THR A 136 -10.69 -0.63 25.23
N PHE A 137 -11.39 -1.68 24.83
CA PHE A 137 -12.26 -1.70 23.66
C PHE A 137 -13.70 -1.94 24.12
N VAL A 138 -14.61 -1.12 23.60
CA VAL A 138 -16.06 -1.33 23.70
C VAL A 138 -16.59 -1.53 22.29
N CYS A 139 -16.94 -2.77 21.95
CA CYS A 139 -17.42 -3.14 20.62
C CYS A 139 -18.92 -3.44 20.72
N PRO A 140 -19.81 -2.46 20.43
CA PRO A 140 -21.26 -2.65 20.48
C PRO A 140 -21.77 -3.63 19.42
N ASP A 141 -21.02 -3.78 18.33
CA ASP A 141 -21.28 -4.71 17.25
C ASP A 141 -19.96 -5.24 16.66
N GLU A 142 -20.07 -6.06 15.62
CA GLU A 142 -18.93 -6.67 14.93
C GLU A 142 -18.23 -5.72 13.95
N TRP A 143 -18.77 -4.52 13.71
CA TRP A 143 -18.24 -3.57 12.71
C TRP A 143 -17.55 -2.37 13.33
N SER A 144 -17.85 -2.07 14.59
CA SER A 144 -17.40 -0.87 15.26
C SER A 144 -16.91 -1.17 16.67
N CYS A 145 -15.84 -0.48 17.07
CA CYS A 145 -15.37 -0.46 18.44
C CYS A 145 -15.01 0.98 18.83
N VAL A 146 -15.05 1.28 20.12
CA VAL A 146 -14.46 2.47 20.70
C VAL A 146 -13.27 2.03 21.56
N MET A 147 -12.08 2.52 21.23
CA MET A 147 -10.86 2.29 21.99
C MET A 147 -10.62 3.48 22.94
N ASP A 148 -10.31 3.18 24.19
CA ASP A 148 -10.02 4.11 25.28
C ASP A 148 -11.06 5.22 25.53
N GLY A 149 -12.28 5.00 25.04
CA GLY A 149 -13.43 5.88 25.23
C GLY A 149 -13.55 7.02 24.20
N ASP A 150 -12.56 7.24 23.33
CA ASP A 150 -12.56 8.38 22.40
C ASP A 150 -12.13 8.04 20.96
N ILE A 151 -11.53 6.87 20.71
CA ILE A 151 -11.06 6.48 19.38
C ILE A 151 -12.07 5.51 18.75
N THR A 152 -12.82 5.99 17.76
CA THR A 152 -13.71 5.15 16.97
C THR A 152 -12.92 4.31 15.98
N LEU A 153 -13.20 3.01 15.94
CA LEU A 153 -12.62 2.03 15.04
C LEU A 153 -13.72 1.45 14.16
N ASN A 154 -13.54 1.51 12.84
CA ASN A 154 -14.45 0.90 11.88
C ASN A 154 -13.76 -0.25 11.13
N HIS A 155 -14.40 -1.39 11.06
CA HIS A 155 -13.90 -2.58 10.38
C HIS A 155 -13.81 -2.36 8.87
N SER A 156 -12.68 -2.73 8.26
CA SER A 156 -12.40 -2.46 6.84
C SER A 156 -12.33 -3.71 5.94
N MET A 157 -12.56 -4.93 6.45
CA MET A 157 -12.28 -6.17 5.69
C MET A 157 -13.45 -7.18 5.66
N ASP A 158 -13.28 -8.29 4.93
CA ASP A 158 -14.24 -9.39 4.85
C ASP A 158 -14.17 -10.30 6.10
N ARG A 159 -15.33 -10.71 6.61
CA ARG A 159 -15.55 -11.32 7.94
C ARG A 159 -15.04 -12.76 8.07
N LYS A 160 -14.68 -13.42 6.98
CA LYS A 160 -14.47 -14.89 6.93
C LYS A 160 -13.03 -15.33 7.20
N ARG A 161 -12.10 -14.41 7.48
CA ARG A 161 -10.66 -14.70 7.53
C ARG A 161 -10.01 -14.06 8.74
N THR A 162 -8.79 -14.52 9.03
CA THR A 162 -8.05 -14.12 10.22
C THR A 162 -7.25 -12.85 9.99
N GLY A 163 -7.18 -12.03 11.03
CA GLY A 163 -6.44 -10.78 11.05
C GLY A 163 -7.25 -9.64 10.46
N THR A 164 -7.47 -8.59 11.26
CA THR A 164 -8.43 -7.53 10.98
C THR A 164 -7.75 -6.17 10.80
N VAL A 165 -8.27 -5.32 9.91
CA VAL A 165 -7.85 -3.92 9.77
C VAL A 165 -9.00 -3.05 10.26
N TYR A 166 -8.69 -2.21 11.24
CA TYR A 166 -9.59 -1.23 11.80
C TYR A 166 -9.14 0.17 11.39
N ARG A 167 -10.08 0.95 10.85
CA ARG A 167 -9.89 2.37 10.54
C ARG A 167 -10.21 3.19 11.78
N ALA A 168 -9.18 3.71 12.42
CA ALA A 168 -9.24 4.62 13.54
C ALA A 168 -9.62 6.04 13.11
N SER A 169 -10.30 6.77 13.99
CA SER A 169 -10.69 8.18 13.80
C SER A 169 -9.50 9.14 13.81
N ARG A 170 -8.35 8.74 14.36
CA ARG A 170 -7.11 9.53 14.43
C ARG A 170 -5.89 8.63 14.49
N VAL A 171 -4.72 9.19 14.13
CA VAL A 171 -3.43 8.50 14.21
C VAL A 171 -3.06 8.29 15.68
N ILE A 172 -2.57 7.10 16.01
CA ILE A 172 -2.17 6.72 17.36
C ILE A 172 -0.65 6.62 17.38
N PHE A 173 0.00 7.57 18.04
CA PHE A 173 1.43 7.50 18.29
C PHE A 173 1.69 7.04 19.73
N PRO A 174 2.77 6.28 19.98
CA PRO A 174 3.21 5.90 21.31
C PRO A 174 3.77 7.07 22.14
#